data_AF-A0A660YEV1-F1
#
_entry.id   AF-A0A660YEV1-F1
#
_cell.length_a   1.000
_cell.length_b   1.000
_cell.length_c   1.000
_cell.angle_alpha   90.00
_cell.angle_beta   90.00
_cell.angle_gamma   90.00
#
_symmetry.space_group_name_H-M   'P 1'
#
loop_
_entity.id
_entity.type
_entity.pdbx_description
1 polymer ?
#
loop_
_entity_poly.entity_id
_entity_poly.type
_entity_poly.pdbx_seq_one_letter_code
_entity_poly.pdbx_strand_id
1 'polypeptide(L)' 'DEAPRSATARATEPTELWGIFRPDLMDLIQRDPRLGVKIVLPLARLVGERLRRTDELLKKTSEVEG' A
#
# COMPACT_ATOMS: atom_id res chain seq x y z
N ASP A 1 13.32 -0.12 4.54
CA ASP A 1 12.53 -1.13 5.24
C ASP A 1 12.72 -2.43 4.50
N GLU A 2 13.43 -3.35 5.14
CA GLU A 2 13.80 -4.69 4.63
C GLU A 2 12.83 -5.76 5.15
N ALA A 3 11.71 -5.35 5.77
CA ALA A 3 10.69 -6.27 6.22
C ALA A 3 10.25 -7.19 5.06
N PRO A 4 10.04 -8.49 5.34
CA PRO A 4 9.55 -9.43 4.34
C PRO A 4 8.18 -8.98 3.81
N ARG A 5 7.83 -9.43 2.60
CA ARG A 5 6.52 -9.17 2.00
C ARG A 5 5.42 -9.62 2.98
N SER A 6 4.50 -8.72 3.32
CA SER A 6 3.41 -9.01 4.25
C SER A 6 2.37 -9.98 3.69
N ALA A 7 2.31 -10.13 2.36
CA ALA A 7 1.43 -11.05 1.66
C ALA A 7 1.99 -11.40 0.27
N THR A 8 1.50 -12.51 -0.28
CA THR A 8 1.72 -12.85 -1.69
C THR A 8 0.62 -12.22 -2.54
N ALA A 9 1.00 -11.61 -3.67
CA ALA A 9 0.05 -11.17 -4.69
C ALA A 9 0.17 -12.11 -5.91
N ARG A 10 -0.95 -12.71 -6.33
CA ARG A 10 -1.01 -13.62 -7.48
C ARG A 10 -1.98 -13.05 -8.51
N ALA A 11 -1.56 -12.93 -9.77
CA ALA A 11 -2.45 -12.58 -10.87
C ALA A 11 -3.46 -13.70 -11.12
N THR A 12 -4.75 -13.36 -11.20
CA THR A 12 -5.83 -14.30 -11.52
C THR A 12 -6.17 -14.34 -13.01
N GLU A 13 -5.64 -13.38 -13.77
CA GLU A 13 -5.86 -13.19 -15.19
C GLU A 13 -4.62 -12.50 -15.82
N PRO A 14 -4.47 -12.47 -17.15
CA PRO A 14 -3.41 -11.70 -17.81
C PRO A 14 -3.43 -10.24 -17.34
N THR A 15 -2.34 -9.81 -16.68
CA THR A 15 -2.27 -8.52 -15.99
C THR A 15 -1.00 -7.78 -16.42
N GLU A 16 -1.12 -6.48 -16.69
CA GLU A 16 0.01 -5.58 -16.87
C GLU A 16 0.17 -4.70 -15.62
N LEU A 17 1.41 -4.47 -15.20
CA LEU A 17 1.73 -3.71 -13.99
C LEU A 17 2.68 -2.57 -14.29
N TRP A 18 2.36 -1.41 -13.74
CA TRP A 18 3.26 -0.25 -13.72
C TRP A 18 4.01 -0.23 -12.39
N GLY A 19 5.34 -0.33 -12.46
CA GLY A 19 6.23 -0.31 -11.31
C GLY A 19 6.83 1.07 -11.09
N ILE A 20 6.88 1.50 -9.82
CA ILE A 20 7.68 2.65 -9.39
C ILE A 20 8.71 2.13 -8.38
N PHE A 21 9.99 2.27 -8.71
CA PHE A 21 11.04 1.86 -7.79
C PHE A 21 11.25 2.92 -6.71
N ARG A 22 11.60 2.47 -5.50
CA ARG A 22 11.80 3.36 -4.35
C ARG A 22 12.87 4.43 -4.64
N PRO A 23 14.07 4.11 -5.17
CA PRO A 23 15.07 5.15 -5.45
C PRO A 23 14.52 6.22 -6.40
N ASP A 24 13.90 5.82 -7.50
CA ASP A 24 13.33 6.75 -8.50
C ASP A 24 12.24 7.64 -7.91
N LEU A 25 11.38 7.08 -7.05
CA LEU A 25 10.35 7.85 -6.35
C LEU A 25 10.97 8.87 -5.38
N MET A 26 11.99 8.48 -4.63
CA MET A 26 12.65 9.37 -3.69
C MET A 26 13.39 10.50 -4.42
N ASP A 27 14.04 10.19 -5.54
CA ASP A 27 14.68 11.18 -6.40
C ASP A 27 13.64 12.13 -7.04
N LEU A 28 12.48 11.60 -7.45
CA LEU A 28 11.36 12.41 -7.95
C LEU A 28 10.85 13.39 -6.88
N ILE A 29 10.65 12.93 -5.65
CA ILE A 29 10.19 13.78 -4.54
C ILE A 29 11.19 14.91 -4.26
N GLN A 30 12.49 14.64 -4.34
CA GLN A 30 13.53 15.65 -4.15
C GLN A 30 13.55 16.68 -5.28
N ARG A 31 13.40 16.23 -6.53
CA ARG A 31 13.42 17.10 -7.72
C ARG A 31 12.14 17.93 -7.87
N ASP A 32 10.98 17.34 -7.58
CA ASP A 32 9.68 18.01 -7.61
C ASP A 32 8.84 17.64 -6.37
N PRO A 33 8.96 18.42 -5.29
CA PRO A 33 8.19 18.19 -4.07
C PRO A 33 6.67 18.30 -4.27
N ARG A 34 6.20 19.13 -5.21
CA ARG A 34 4.76 19.30 -5.47
C ARG A 34 4.18 18.03 -6.07
N LEU A 35 4.89 17.44 -7.03
CA LEU A 35 4.51 16.15 -7.60
C LEU A 35 4.67 15.02 -6.58
N GLY A 36 5.75 15.03 -5.80
CA GLY A 36 5.99 14.07 -4.73
C GLY A 36 4.82 13.99 -3.74
N VAL A 37 4.33 15.14 -3.26
CA VAL A 37 3.17 15.20 -2.35
C VAL A 37 1.90 14.64 -3.00
N LYS A 38 1.68 14.91 -4.30
CA LYS A 38 0.53 14.38 -5.05
C LYS A 38 0.56 12.84 -5.15
N ILE A 39 1.72 12.21 -5.07
CA ILE A 39 1.87 10.75 -5.11
C ILE A 39 1.81 10.14 -3.71
N VAL A 40 2.60 10.68 -2.77
CA VAL A 40 2.78 10.05 -1.44
C VAL A 40 1.55 10.18 -0.56
N LEU A 41 0.85 11.32 -0.59
CA LEU A 41 -0.29 11.54 0.30
C LEU A 41 -1.47 10.58 0.02
N PRO A 42 -1.88 10.33 -1.25
CA PRO A 42 -2.84 9.28 -1.56
C PRO A 42 -2.39 7.87 -1.13
N LEU A 43 -1.11 7.52 -1.35
CA LEU A 43 -0.58 6.22 -0.94
C LEU A 43 -0.65 6.03 0.59
N ALA A 44 -0.29 7.06 1.36
CA ALA A 44 -0.39 7.01 2.82
C ALA A 44 -1.84 6.83 3.29
N ARG A 45 -2.80 7.52 2.66
CA ARG A 45 -4.23 7.35 2.95
C ARG A 45 -4.72 5.94 2.66
N LEU A 46 -4.35 5.37 1.50
CA LEU A 46 -4.71 4.01 1.10
C LEU A 46 -4.19 2.97 2.11
N VAL A 47 -2.94 3.11 2.57
CA VAL A 47 -2.36 2.22 3.59
C VAL A 47 -3.15 2.32 4.90
N GLY A 48 -3.43 3.54 5.36
CA GLY A 48 -4.20 3.74 6.59
C GLY A 48 -5.63 3.20 6.52
N GLU A 49 -6.28 3.32 5.36
CA GLU A 49 -7.61 2.75 5.12
C GLU A 49 -7.59 1.22 5.14
N ARG A 50 -6.61 0.61 4.46
CA ARG A 50 -6.44 -0.85 4.48
C ARG A 50 -6.20 -1.37 5.89
N LEU A 51 -5.39 -0.66 6.69
CA LEU A 51 -5.13 -1.04 8.07
C LEU A 51 -6.41 -1.04 8.92
N ARG A 52 -7.22 0.04 8.84
CA ARG A 52 -8.51 0.12 9.54
C ARG A 52 -9.46 -0.99 9.11
N ARG A 53 -9.55 -1.25 7.80
CA ARG A 53 -10.41 -2.32 7.26
C ARG A 53 -9.99 -3.70 7.76
N THR A 54 -8.68 -3.98 7.82
CA THR A 54 -8.19 -5.25 8.37
C THR A 54 -8.53 -5.38 9.86
N ASP A 55 -8.36 -4.31 10.64
CA ASP A 55 -8.73 -4.29 12.07
C ASP A 55 -10.23 -4.56 12.29
N GLU A 56 -11.10 -3.94 11.48
CA GLU A 56 -12.54 -4.18 11.51
C GLU A 56 -12.92 -5.63 11.13
N LEU A 57 -12.26 -6.21 10.14
CA LEU A 57 -12.48 -7.60 9.74
C LEU A 57 -12.09 -8.57 10.85
N LEU A 58 -10.94 -8.34 11.51
CA LEU A 58 -10.47 -9.17 12.61
C LEU A 58 -11.44 -9.17 13.79
N LYS A 59 -11.97 -7.99 14.16
CA LYS A 59 -12.99 -7.85 15.22
C LYS A 59 -14.26 -8.65 14.91
N LYS A 60 -14.76 -8.54 13.66
CA LYS A 60 -15.94 -9.30 13.23
C LYS A 60 -15.72 -10.81 13.27
N THR A 61 -14.56 -11.30 12.87
CA THR A 61 -14.26 -12.73 12.95
C THR A 61 -14.16 -13.22 14.40
N SER A 62 -13.64 -12.42 15.33
CA SER A 62 -13.59 -12.81 16.75
C SER A 62 -14.95 -12.83 17.45
N GLU A 63 -15.94 -12.09 16.96
CA GLU A 63 -17.31 -12.07 17.50
C GLU A 63 -18.17 -13.26 17.03
N VAL A 64 -17.81 -13.90 15.92
CA VAL A 64 -18.54 -15.06 15.35
C VAL A 64 -18.06 -16.39 15.94
N GLU A 65 -16.87 -16.42 16.54
CA GLU A 65 -16.27 -17.61 17.15
C GLU A 65 -16.54 -17.75 18.67
N GLY A 66 -17.25 -16.79 19.29
CA GLY A 66 -17.65 -16.81 20.71
C GLY A 66 -19.13 -17.11 20.90
#